data_AF-A0A7S2N246-F1
#
_entry.id   AF-A0A7S2N246-F1
#
_cell.length_a   1.000
_cell.length_b   1.000
_cell.length_c   1.000
_cell.angle_alpha   90.00
_cell.angle_beta   90.00
_cell.angle_gamma   90.00
#
_symmetry.space_group_name_H-M   'P 1'
#
loop_
_entity.id
_entity.type
_entity.pdbx_description
1 polymer ?
#
loop_
_entity_poly.entity_id
_entity_poly.type
_entity_poly.pdbx_seq_one_letter_code
_entity_poly.pdbx_strand_id
1 'polypeptide(L)'
;AAASERLASFYDPQDPRRDVRATLDEYQQQQDRSYLHLGIQYGWCEGQPQETGHLYIVKNRLLPSMLDNPVRPLLTEEEIRSGTPCDGQHADSPDMLQTELGACCFDSCHTNGVNFGSRFPHVSNANQFMTPQMFNSLCRLGFAISDEAIQAISRPGQLGDPWEKFVHSPNQEDIGAWEAGRPSEM
;
A
#
# COMPACT_ATOMS: atom_id res chain seq x y z
N ALA A 1 -22.97 -3.72 -0.29
CA ALA A 1 -22.86 -5.19 -0.30
C ALA A 1 -22.73 -5.71 1.13
N ALA A 2 -21.52 -5.79 1.72
CA ALA A 2 -21.34 -6.35 3.07
C ALA A 2 -22.24 -5.72 4.15
N ALA A 3 -22.36 -4.39 4.16
CA ALA A 3 -23.20 -3.70 5.14
C ALA A 3 -24.70 -3.77 4.90
N SER A 4 -25.11 -3.70 3.63
CA SER A 4 -26.50 -3.92 3.23
C SER A 4 -26.97 -5.35 3.51
N GLU A 5 -26.05 -6.33 3.48
CA GLU A 5 -26.31 -7.75 3.70
C GLU A 5 -26.11 -8.19 5.16
N ARG A 6 -25.74 -7.27 6.04
CA ARG A 6 -25.45 -7.52 7.45
C ARG A 6 -24.38 -8.60 7.70
N LEU A 7 -23.32 -8.63 6.88
CA LEU A 7 -22.20 -9.58 7.01
C LEU A 7 -21.04 -9.04 7.87
N ALA A 8 -20.47 -7.91 7.46
CA ALA A 8 -19.47 -7.16 8.23
C ALA A 8 -19.53 -5.64 7.99
N SER A 9 -19.05 -4.85 8.95
CA SER A 9 -18.72 -3.43 8.79
C SER A 9 -17.21 -3.24 8.72
N PHE A 10 -16.78 -2.17 8.05
CA PHE A 10 -15.38 -1.76 7.97
C PHE A 10 -15.19 -0.49 8.79
N TYR A 11 -14.01 -0.30 9.36
CA TYR A 11 -13.68 0.89 10.13
C TYR A 11 -12.17 1.20 10.05
N ASP A 12 -11.79 2.43 10.39
CA ASP A 12 -10.39 2.82 10.55
C ASP A 12 -9.89 2.32 11.93
N PRO A 13 -8.89 1.43 12.00
CA PRO A 13 -8.37 0.92 13.27
C PRO A 13 -7.80 1.99 14.20
N GLN A 14 -7.39 3.14 13.67
CA GLN A 14 -6.84 4.25 14.47
C GLN A 14 -7.95 5.15 15.04
N ASP A 15 -9.04 5.33 14.31
CA ASP A 15 -10.24 6.02 14.79
C ASP A 15 -11.52 5.38 14.21
N PRO A 16 -12.14 4.42 14.93
CA PRO A 16 -13.31 3.70 14.44
C PRO A 16 -14.55 4.58 14.16
N ARG A 17 -14.54 5.84 14.63
CA ARG A 17 -15.64 6.80 14.40
C ARG A 17 -15.57 7.44 13.02
N ARG A 18 -14.43 7.31 12.35
CA ARG A 18 -14.15 7.93 11.07
C ARG A 18 -14.86 7.21 9.94
N ASP A 19 -15.41 7.97 8.98
CA ASP A 19 -16.00 7.39 7.78
C ASP A 19 -14.91 6.72 6.92
N VAL A 20 -15.10 5.43 6.64
CA VAL A 20 -14.19 4.62 5.81
C VAL A 20 -13.94 5.24 4.43
N ARG A 21 -14.92 5.96 3.87
CA ARG A 21 -14.75 6.65 2.58
C ARG A 21 -13.69 7.74 2.68
N ALA A 22 -13.64 8.49 3.78
CA ALA A 22 -12.59 9.48 4.01
C ALA A 22 -11.22 8.82 4.13
N THR A 23 -11.12 7.67 4.81
CA THR A 23 -9.88 6.89 4.89
C THR A 23 -9.43 6.38 3.51
N LEU A 24 -10.35 5.95 2.66
CA LEU A 24 -10.07 5.53 1.28
C LEU A 24 -9.60 6.69 0.39
N ASP A 25 -10.26 7.84 0.49
CA ASP A 25 -9.94 9.04 -0.30
C ASP A 25 -8.56 9.58 0.07
N GLU A 26 -8.21 9.62 1.35
CA GLU A 26 -6.88 10.02 1.80
C GLU A 26 -5.79 9.06 1.34
N TYR A 27 -6.03 7.75 1.38
CA TYR A 27 -5.07 6.78 0.86
C TYR A 27 -4.83 6.94 -0.64
N GLN A 28 -5.85 7.35 -1.39
CA GLN A 28 -5.71 7.69 -2.81
C GLN A 28 -4.85 8.94 -3.02
N GLN A 29 -4.95 9.94 -2.14
CA GLN A 29 -4.18 11.20 -2.22
C GLN A 29 -2.73 11.04 -1.75
N GLN A 30 -2.51 10.26 -0.70
CA GLN A 30 -1.19 10.03 -0.09
C GLN A 30 -0.42 8.98 -0.88
N GLN A 31 0.51 9.41 -1.74
CA GLN A 31 1.29 8.53 -2.63
C GLN A 31 2.49 7.85 -1.94
N ASP A 32 2.85 8.32 -0.75
CA ASP A 32 3.97 7.85 0.06
C ASP A 32 3.63 6.64 0.94
N ARG A 33 2.35 6.41 1.26
CA ARG A 33 1.94 5.21 2.00
C ARG A 33 2.11 3.95 1.14
N SER A 34 2.57 2.84 1.72
CA SER A 34 2.72 1.57 1.00
C SER A 34 1.41 0.76 0.97
N TYR A 35 0.60 0.86 2.03
CA TYR A 35 -0.67 0.14 2.18
C TYR A 35 -1.77 0.97 2.89
N LEU A 36 -2.99 0.47 2.79
CA LEU A 36 -4.14 0.87 3.61
C LEU A 36 -4.52 -0.25 4.56
N HIS A 37 -4.79 0.07 5.83
CA HIS A 37 -5.30 -0.87 6.84
C HIS A 37 -6.70 -0.48 7.28
N LEU A 38 -7.64 -1.41 7.17
CA LEU A 38 -8.99 -1.30 7.68
C LEU A 38 -9.26 -2.44 8.68
N GLY A 39 -10.04 -2.14 9.70
CA GLY A 39 -10.63 -3.12 10.58
C GLY A 39 -11.92 -3.66 9.96
N ILE A 40 -12.21 -4.93 10.24
CA ILE A 40 -13.46 -5.60 9.88
C ILE A 40 -14.12 -6.00 11.19
N GLN A 41 -15.39 -5.65 11.38
CA GLN A 41 -16.22 -6.16 12.45
C GLN A 41 -17.27 -7.10 11.85
N TYR A 42 -17.21 -8.37 12.25
CA TYR A 42 -18.18 -9.39 11.87
C TYR A 42 -19.27 -9.51 12.92
N GLY A 43 -20.49 -9.84 12.47
CA GLY A 43 -21.66 -9.96 13.34
C GLY A 43 -22.34 -8.61 13.56
N TRP A 44 -23.65 -8.57 13.33
CA TRP A 44 -24.44 -7.33 13.35
C TRP A 44 -25.46 -7.25 14.49
N CYS A 45 -25.81 -8.39 15.07
CA CYS A 45 -26.89 -8.52 16.04
C CYS A 45 -26.34 -8.77 17.44
N GLU A 46 -27.01 -8.22 18.45
CA GLU A 46 -26.78 -8.60 19.85
C GLU A 46 -26.96 -10.11 20.02
N GLY A 47 -26.01 -10.75 20.72
CA GLY A 47 -26.03 -12.18 21.00
C GLY A 47 -25.34 -13.07 19.96
N GLN A 48 -24.82 -12.51 18.86
CA GLN A 48 -23.89 -13.25 17.99
C GLN A 48 -22.44 -13.08 18.46
N PRO A 49 -21.58 -14.10 18.27
CA PRO A 49 -20.15 -13.94 18.45
C PRO A 49 -19.67 -12.78 17.56
N GLN A 50 -19.12 -11.75 18.19
CA GLN A 50 -18.46 -10.67 17.48
C GLN A 50 -17.01 -11.08 17.25
N GLU A 51 -16.60 -11.05 15.99
CA GLU A 51 -15.22 -11.31 15.58
C GLU A 51 -14.69 -10.07 14.86
N THR A 52 -13.37 -9.87 14.95
CA THR A 52 -12.69 -8.78 14.27
C THR A 52 -11.65 -9.34 13.30
N GLY A 53 -11.54 -8.74 12.13
CA GLY A 53 -10.56 -9.10 11.11
C GLY A 53 -9.78 -7.90 10.60
N HIS A 54 -8.59 -8.13 10.06
CA HIS A 54 -7.78 -7.09 9.44
C HIS A 54 -7.93 -7.14 7.92
N LEU A 55 -8.06 -5.99 7.27
CA LEU A 55 -7.95 -5.85 5.82
C LEU A 55 -6.78 -4.93 5.50
N TYR A 56 -5.76 -5.48 4.83
CA TYR A 56 -4.64 -4.71 4.30
C TYR A 56 -4.74 -4.65 2.77
N ILE A 57 -4.65 -3.45 2.20
CA ILE A 57 -4.72 -3.22 0.76
C ILE A 57 -3.41 -2.59 0.29
N VAL A 58 -2.64 -3.36 -0.46
CA VAL A 58 -1.41 -2.93 -1.10
C VAL A 58 -1.71 -2.61 -2.57
N LYS A 59 -1.43 -1.39 -3.02
CA LYS A 59 -1.62 -0.98 -4.41
C LYS A 59 -0.29 -1.04 -5.14
N ASN A 60 -0.24 -1.65 -6.32
CA ASN A 60 0.92 -1.60 -7.22
C ASN A 60 1.13 -0.17 -7.74
N ARG A 61 1.73 0.67 -6.91
CA ARG A 61 2.13 2.05 -7.20
C ARG A 61 3.60 2.22 -6.91
N LEU A 62 4.28 3.02 -7.71
CA LEU A 62 5.62 3.46 -7.40
C LEU A 62 5.57 4.46 -6.25
N LEU A 63 6.34 4.20 -5.20
CA LEU A 63 6.61 5.21 -4.18
C LEU A 63 7.56 6.27 -4.76
N PRO A 64 7.54 7.52 -4.27
CA PRO A 64 8.45 8.56 -4.76
C PRO A 64 9.94 8.15 -4.73
N SER A 65 10.33 7.35 -3.73
CA SER A 65 11.69 6.81 -3.58
C SER A 65 12.11 5.79 -4.66
N MET A 66 11.17 5.34 -5.50
CA MET A 66 11.39 4.28 -6.49
C MET A 66 11.34 4.79 -7.94
N LEU A 67 11.09 6.08 -8.16
CA LEU A 67 10.91 6.65 -9.51
C LEU A 67 12.18 6.56 -10.37
N ASP A 68 13.35 6.66 -9.74
CA ASP A 68 14.65 6.64 -10.39
C ASP A 68 15.31 5.24 -10.35
N ASN A 69 14.56 4.21 -9.99
CA ASN A 69 15.10 2.86 -9.98
C ASN A 69 15.44 2.40 -11.41
N PRO A 70 16.64 1.86 -11.65
CA PRO A 70 16.99 1.29 -12.94
C PRO A 70 16.23 -0.02 -13.17
N VAL A 71 16.07 -0.40 -14.44
CA VAL A 71 15.70 -1.78 -14.77
C VAL A 71 16.82 -2.70 -14.31
N ARG A 72 16.44 -3.74 -13.60
CA ARG A 72 17.36 -4.70 -13.00
C ARG A 72 17.48 -5.97 -13.86
N PRO A 73 18.52 -6.78 -13.69
CA PRO A 73 18.61 -8.11 -14.30
C PRO A 73 17.39 -8.98 -13.94
N LEU A 74 17.12 -10.01 -14.75
CA LEU A 74 16.04 -10.96 -14.47
C LEU A 74 16.16 -11.56 -13.06
N LEU A 75 15.02 -11.84 -12.43
CA LEU A 75 14.98 -12.46 -11.10
C LEU A 75 15.70 -13.81 -11.10
N THR A 76 16.52 -14.01 -10.07
CA THR A 76 17.14 -15.31 -9.80
C THR A 76 16.34 -16.08 -8.76
N GLU A 77 16.49 -17.40 -8.75
CA GLU A 77 15.88 -18.24 -7.71
C GLU A 77 16.38 -17.87 -6.30
N GLU A 78 17.65 -17.48 -6.18
CA GLU A 78 18.25 -17.05 -4.92
C GLU A 78 17.61 -15.76 -4.41
N GLU A 79 17.38 -14.77 -5.28
CA GLU A 79 16.69 -13.53 -4.92
C GLU A 79 15.25 -13.81 -4.45
N ILE A 80 14.54 -14.72 -5.14
CA ILE A 80 13.18 -15.11 -4.75
C ILE A 80 13.16 -15.77 -3.36
N ARG A 81 14.14 -16.63 -3.06
CA ARG A 81 14.19 -17.37 -1.79
C ARG A 81 14.66 -16.51 -0.62
N SER A 82 15.62 -15.62 -0.86
CA SER A 82 16.25 -14.82 0.19
C SER A 82 15.58 -13.47 0.42
N GLY A 83 14.87 -12.94 -0.58
CA GLY A 83 14.42 -11.55 -0.60
C GLY A 83 15.56 -10.54 -0.77
N THR A 84 16.80 -11.01 -0.81
CA THR A 84 17.98 -10.17 -1.01
C THR A 84 18.29 -10.12 -2.49
N PRO A 85 18.39 -8.92 -3.07
CA PRO A 85 18.75 -8.83 -4.46
C PRO A 85 20.16 -9.36 -4.72
N CYS A 86 20.34 -10.07 -5.82
CA CYS A 86 21.69 -10.47 -6.23
C CYS A 86 22.41 -9.22 -6.78
N ASP A 87 23.49 -8.79 -6.12
CA ASP A 87 24.35 -7.68 -6.57
C ASP A 87 25.18 -8.03 -7.82
N GLY A 88 24.87 -9.15 -8.46
CA GLY A 88 25.48 -9.56 -9.72
C GLY A 88 25.27 -8.47 -10.77
N GLN A 89 26.38 -7.82 -11.16
CA GLN A 89 26.47 -7.05 -12.40
C GLN A 89 26.24 -8.02 -13.58
N HIS A 90 24.99 -8.33 -13.89
CA HIS A 90 24.67 -8.99 -15.14
C HIS A 90 24.70 -7.92 -16.23
N ALA A 91 25.67 -8.05 -17.13
CA ALA A 91 25.95 -7.13 -18.24
C ALA A 91 24.79 -6.90 -19.23
N ASP A 92 23.64 -7.57 -19.02
CA ASP A 92 22.51 -7.63 -19.94
C ASP A 92 21.29 -6.82 -19.47
N SER A 93 21.35 -6.11 -18.34
CA SER A 93 20.26 -5.19 -17.97
C SER A 93 20.27 -3.96 -18.90
N PRO A 94 19.14 -3.60 -19.51
CA PRO A 94 19.06 -2.40 -20.34
C PRO A 94 19.36 -1.15 -19.50
N ASP A 95 20.16 -0.25 -20.05
CA ASP A 95 20.43 1.07 -19.46
C ASP A 95 19.19 1.97 -19.60
N MET A 96 18.21 1.74 -18.72
CA MET A 96 16.94 2.45 -18.70
C MET A 96 16.34 2.44 -17.29
N LEU A 97 15.48 3.42 -17.00
CA LEU A 97 14.71 3.46 -15.78
C LEU A 97 13.54 2.48 -15.84
N GLN A 98 13.13 1.97 -14.68
CA GLN A 98 11.97 1.10 -14.56
C GLN A 98 10.70 1.78 -15.07
N THR A 99 10.57 3.09 -14.85
CA THR A 99 9.46 3.94 -15.34
C THR A 99 9.42 4.08 -16.87
N GLU A 100 10.50 3.75 -17.57
CA GLU A 100 10.56 3.77 -19.04
C GLU A 100 10.10 2.45 -19.67
N LEU A 101 9.95 1.40 -18.86
CA LEU A 101 9.54 0.08 -19.30
C LEU A 101 8.07 0.11 -19.75
N GLY A 102 7.83 -0.16 -21.03
CA GLY A 102 6.49 -0.18 -21.63
C GLY A 102 5.93 -1.59 -21.76
N ALA A 103 4.62 -1.70 -21.97
CA ALA A 103 3.96 -2.95 -22.28
C ALA A 103 4.25 -3.37 -23.73
N CYS A 104 5.16 -4.33 -23.94
CA CYS A 104 5.55 -4.80 -25.27
C CYS A 104 5.67 -6.34 -25.33
N CYS A 105 5.86 -6.89 -26.53
CA CYS A 105 5.81 -8.33 -26.78
C CYS A 105 7.06 -9.11 -26.35
N PHE A 106 8.25 -8.50 -26.36
CA PHE A 106 9.52 -9.16 -26.04
C PHE A 106 10.52 -8.16 -25.43
N ASP A 107 11.50 -8.62 -24.65
CA ASP A 107 12.44 -7.72 -23.96
C ASP A 107 13.27 -6.86 -24.93
N SER A 108 13.59 -7.38 -26.11
CA SER A 108 14.30 -6.61 -27.14
C SER A 108 13.47 -5.43 -27.68
N CYS A 109 12.14 -5.43 -27.55
CA CYS A 109 11.30 -4.32 -27.99
C CYS A 109 11.50 -3.06 -27.14
N HIS A 110 11.97 -3.20 -25.90
CA HIS A 110 12.24 -2.06 -24.99
C HIS A 110 13.30 -1.11 -25.54
N THR A 111 14.30 -1.65 -26.26
CA THR A 111 15.44 -0.87 -26.79
C THR A 111 15.38 -0.66 -28.31
N ASN A 112 14.57 -1.44 -29.04
CA ASN A 112 14.50 -1.37 -30.51
C ASN A 112 13.36 -0.48 -31.06
N GLY A 113 12.94 0.54 -30.31
CA GLY A 113 11.95 1.52 -30.77
C GLY A 113 10.50 1.03 -30.84
N VAL A 114 10.20 -0.15 -30.27
CA VAL A 114 8.84 -0.73 -30.18
C VAL A 114 8.32 -0.70 -28.73
N ASN A 115 8.90 0.18 -27.92
CA ASN A 115 8.59 0.33 -26.50
C ASN A 115 7.30 1.17 -26.32
N PHE A 116 6.16 0.59 -26.69
CA PHE A 116 4.85 1.25 -26.72
C PHE A 116 3.98 0.91 -25.49
N GLY A 117 2.84 1.60 -25.39
CA GLY A 117 1.82 1.31 -24.39
C GLY A 117 2.02 2.05 -23.06
N SER A 118 1.24 1.65 -22.07
CA SER A 118 1.33 2.20 -20.73
C SER A 118 2.63 1.76 -20.06
N ARG A 119 3.19 2.68 -19.27
CA ARG A 119 4.48 2.48 -18.60
C ARG A 119 4.29 1.76 -17.28
N PHE A 120 5.35 1.08 -16.84
CA PHE A 120 5.45 0.53 -15.52
C PHE A 120 5.08 1.59 -14.45
N PRO A 121 4.32 1.23 -13.39
CA PRO A 121 3.78 -0.11 -13.10
C PRO A 121 2.40 -0.36 -13.71
N HIS A 122 1.87 0.60 -14.46
CA HIS A 122 0.49 0.61 -14.92
C HIS A 122 0.33 -0.10 -16.26
N VAL A 123 0.58 -1.41 -16.30
CA VAL A 123 0.42 -2.22 -17.51
C VAL A 123 -1.07 -2.40 -17.82
N SER A 124 -1.50 -2.07 -19.04
CA SER A 124 -2.88 -2.32 -19.47
C SER A 124 -3.12 -3.82 -19.64
N ASN A 125 -4.10 -4.36 -18.90
CA ASN A 125 -4.52 -5.77 -19.01
C ASN A 125 -5.08 -6.15 -20.40
N ALA A 126 -5.39 -5.16 -21.24
CA ALA A 126 -5.89 -5.40 -22.60
C ALA A 126 -4.82 -6.01 -23.51
N ASN A 127 -3.54 -5.76 -23.22
CA ASN A 127 -2.41 -6.32 -23.95
C ASN A 127 -1.70 -7.28 -23.00
N GLN A 128 -2.02 -8.58 -23.05
CA GLN A 128 -1.42 -9.66 -22.23
C GLN A 128 0.09 -9.88 -22.50
N PHE A 129 0.77 -8.90 -23.07
CA PHE A 129 2.19 -8.93 -23.34
C PHE A 129 2.93 -8.39 -22.12
N MET A 130 3.28 -9.31 -21.24
CA MET A 130 4.13 -9.06 -20.08
C MET A 130 5.49 -9.69 -20.35
N THR A 131 6.49 -8.86 -20.69
CA THR A 131 7.84 -9.37 -20.91
C THR A 131 8.47 -9.86 -19.61
N PRO A 132 9.51 -10.71 -19.67
CA PRO A 132 10.28 -11.09 -18.49
C PRO A 132 10.81 -9.88 -17.71
N GLN A 133 11.25 -8.81 -18.40
CA GLN A 133 11.65 -7.55 -17.75
C GLN A 133 10.51 -6.87 -16.99
N MET A 134 9.32 -6.81 -17.59
CA MET A 134 8.14 -6.23 -16.95
C MET A 134 7.70 -7.06 -15.74
N PHE A 135 7.65 -8.38 -15.90
CA PHE A 135 7.24 -9.29 -14.84
C PHE A 135 8.15 -9.18 -13.61
N ASN A 136 9.48 -9.25 -13.79
CA ASN A 136 10.37 -9.19 -12.64
C ASN A 136 10.34 -7.83 -11.92
N SER A 137 10.17 -6.76 -12.70
CA SER A 137 9.98 -5.41 -12.19
C SER A 137 8.73 -5.33 -11.31
N LEU A 138 7.63 -5.96 -11.73
CA LEU A 138 6.39 -6.04 -10.95
C LEU A 138 6.55 -6.90 -9.68
N CYS A 139 7.26 -8.03 -9.77
CA CYS A 139 7.56 -8.87 -8.61
C CYS A 139 8.37 -8.11 -7.54
N ARG A 140 9.42 -7.41 -7.95
CA ARG A 140 10.25 -6.59 -7.05
C ARG A 140 9.46 -5.42 -6.45
N LEU A 141 8.63 -4.76 -7.26
CA LEU A 141 7.74 -3.73 -6.75
C LEU A 141 6.81 -4.30 -5.68
N GLY A 142 6.09 -5.38 -5.99
CA GLY A 142 5.17 -6.05 -5.07
C GLY A 142 5.84 -6.45 -3.76
N PHE A 143 7.05 -7.03 -3.83
CA PHE A 143 7.86 -7.33 -2.66
C PHE A 143 8.16 -6.07 -1.83
N ALA A 144 8.65 -5.01 -2.46
CA ALA A 144 9.04 -3.78 -1.76
C ALA A 144 7.85 -3.05 -1.10
N ILE A 145 6.71 -2.94 -1.78
CA ILE A 145 5.53 -2.22 -1.25
C ILE A 145 4.70 -3.04 -0.27
N SER A 146 4.88 -4.36 -0.24
CA SER A 146 4.13 -5.23 0.69
C SER A 146 4.83 -5.41 2.03
N ASP A 147 6.13 -5.09 2.14
CA ASP A 147 6.93 -5.33 3.34
C ASP A 147 6.28 -4.73 4.60
N GLU A 148 5.95 -3.44 4.60
CA GLU A 148 5.34 -2.79 5.77
C GLU A 148 3.98 -3.39 6.15
N ALA A 149 3.18 -3.81 5.15
CA ALA A 149 1.89 -4.45 5.39
C ALA A 149 2.06 -5.86 5.98
N ILE A 150 3.04 -6.63 5.46
CA ILE A 150 3.40 -7.95 5.97
C ILE A 150 3.93 -7.84 7.41
N GLN A 151 4.77 -6.85 7.68
CA GLN A 151 5.22 -6.59 9.05
C GLN A 151 4.06 -6.23 9.97
N ALA A 152 3.11 -5.40 9.50
CA ALA A 152 1.94 -5.01 10.28
C ALA A 152 1.01 -6.20 10.59
N ILE A 153 0.70 -7.05 9.62
CA ILE A 153 -0.15 -8.24 9.83
C ILE A 153 0.57 -9.33 10.64
N SER A 154 1.90 -9.40 10.58
CA SER A 154 2.69 -10.39 11.33
C SER A 154 2.90 -9.99 12.80
N ARG A 155 2.62 -8.75 13.18
CA ARG A 155 2.74 -8.30 14.57
C ARG A 155 1.66 -8.97 15.42
N PRO A 156 2.02 -9.58 16.55
CA PRO A 156 1.03 -10.08 17.50
C PRO A 156 0.28 -8.90 18.12
N GLY A 157 -1.03 -8.83 17.85
CA GLY A 157 -1.94 -7.81 18.39
C GLY A 157 -3.36 -8.10 17.92
N GLN A 158 -4.36 -7.78 18.73
CA GLN A 158 -5.77 -7.94 18.38
C GLN A 158 -6.34 -6.57 18.00
N LEU A 159 -7.06 -6.49 16.87
CA LEU A 159 -8.10 -5.48 16.72
C LEU A 159 -9.08 -5.66 17.89
N GLY A 160 -9.31 -4.61 18.67
CA GLY A 160 -10.12 -4.72 19.90
C GLY A 160 -9.48 -4.09 21.14
N ASP A 161 -8.25 -3.58 21.05
CA ASP A 161 -7.80 -2.59 22.03
C ASP A 161 -8.77 -1.39 22.04
N PRO A 162 -9.15 -0.87 23.22
CA PRO A 162 -9.99 0.32 23.31
C PRO A 162 -9.39 1.42 22.44
N TRP A 163 -10.18 1.93 21.49
CA TRP A 163 -9.71 2.91 20.52
C TRP A 163 -9.23 4.20 21.20
N GLU A 164 -9.70 4.46 22.42
CA GLU A 164 -9.25 5.53 23.31
C GLU A 164 -7.75 5.45 23.64
N LYS A 165 -7.10 4.29 23.49
CA LYS A 165 -5.64 4.15 23.63
C LYS A 165 -4.87 4.77 22.47
N PHE A 166 -5.50 4.95 21.30
CA PHE A 166 -4.87 5.47 20.08
C PHE A 166 -5.18 6.96 19.84
N VAL A 167 -6.11 7.52 20.61
CA VAL A 167 -6.34 8.97 20.63
C VAL A 167 -5.32 9.60 21.57
N HIS A 168 -4.36 10.33 21.02
CA HIS A 168 -3.60 11.29 21.82
C HIS A 168 -4.59 12.21 22.52
N SER A 169 -4.70 12.08 23.85
CA SER A 169 -5.35 13.11 24.65
C SER A 169 -4.63 14.41 24.32
N PRO A 170 -5.32 15.48 23.89
CA PRO A 170 -4.68 16.77 23.76
C PRO A 170 -3.99 17.06 25.09
N ASN A 171 -2.70 17.40 25.04
CA ASN A 171 -1.93 17.70 26.23
C ASN A 171 -2.75 18.68 27.08
N GLN A 172 -2.84 18.46 28.39
CA GLN A 172 -3.50 19.39 29.32
C GLN A 172 -2.93 20.82 29.21
N GLU A 173 -1.74 20.98 28.66
CA GLU A 173 -1.12 22.27 28.34
C GLU A 173 -1.82 23.03 27.20
N ASP A 174 -2.40 22.35 26.20
CA ASP A 174 -3.10 22.98 25.07
C ASP A 174 -4.49 23.50 25.46
N ILE A 175 -5.12 22.90 26.47
CA ILE A 175 -6.43 23.35 26.99
C ILE A 175 -6.25 24.65 27.81
N GLY A 176 -5.16 24.78 28.55
CA GLY A 176 -4.84 26.00 29.30
C GLY A 176 -4.59 27.23 28.42
N ALA A 177 -4.06 27.03 27.21
CA ALA A 177 -3.81 28.11 26.25
C ALA A 177 -5.11 28.69 25.64
N TRP A 178 -6.16 27.88 25.48
CA TRP A 178 -7.45 28.34 24.97
C TRP A 178 -8.30 29.06 26.03
N GLU A 179 -8.16 28.70 27.31
CA GLU A 179 -8.90 29.37 28.40
C GLU A 179 -8.28 30.71 28.82
N ALA A 180 -6.96 30.87 28.71
CA ALA A 180 -6.28 32.14 28.98
C ALA A 180 -6.53 33.24 27.93
N GLY A 181 -7.09 32.88 26.77
CA GLY A 181 -7.37 33.78 25.64
C GLY A 181 -8.81 34.28 25.53
N ARG A 182 -9.73 33.90 26.43
CA ARG A 182 -11.10 34.41 26.38
C ARG A 182 -11.11 35.89 26.80
N PRO A 183 -11.60 36.82 25.95
CA PRO A 183 -11.89 38.18 26.39
C PRO A 183 -12.92 38.11 27.52
N SER A 184 -12.67 38.78 28.64
CA SER A 184 -13.71 38.95 29.67
C SER A 184 -14.85 39.74 29.05
N GLU A 185 -16.02 39.12 28.92
CA GLU A 185 -17.23 39.81 28.50
C GLU A 185 -17.51 40.96 29.48
N MET A 186 -17.59 42.18 28.94
CA MET A 186 -17.98 43.41 29.62
C MET A 186 -19.40 43.79 29.17
#